data_AF-A0A514WUH6-F1
#
_entry.id   AF-A0A514WUH6-F1
#
_cell.length_a   1.000
_cell.length_b   1.000
_cell.length_c   1.000
_cell.angle_alpha   90.00
_cell.angle_beta   90.00
_cell.angle_gamma   90.00
#
_symmetry.space_group_name_H-M   'P 1'
#
loop_
_entity.id
_entity.type
_entity.pdbx_description
1 polymer ?
#
loop_
_entity_poly.entity_id
_entity_poly.type
_entity_poly.pdbx_seq_one_letter_code
_entity_poly.pdbx_strand_id
1 'polypeptide(L)'
;MSFQTSFKQILKEKMNEGTGSQVNFSSEMSADPANLAYLMGHIGRFEFQKPRGQYAAPKVRPQRKPHSFSTAQRQSFEFLKTWIHDLSEGYSESELKKAFRQAALILHPDRGGNTQQFIELKAHYESLKAIFTK
;
A
#
# COMPACT_ATOMS: atom_id res chain seq x y z
N MET A 1 -0.79 -22.68 41.88
CA MET A 1 -0.98 -21.27 42.29
C MET A 1 -0.98 -20.44 41.01
N SER A 2 -2.15 -20.13 40.45
CA SER A 2 -2.28 -19.43 39.15
C SER A 2 -2.36 -17.93 39.36
N PHE A 3 -1.39 -17.19 38.82
CA PHE A 3 -1.42 -15.72 38.80
C PHE A 3 -2.22 -15.26 37.57
N GLN A 4 -3.53 -15.08 37.70
CA GLN A 4 -4.29 -14.26 36.76
C GLN A 4 -4.07 -12.78 37.13
N THR A 5 -2.99 -12.19 36.64
CA THR A 5 -2.86 -10.73 36.65
C THR A 5 -3.81 -10.16 35.59
N SER A 6 -4.73 -9.31 36.03
CA SER A 6 -5.67 -8.66 35.11
C SER A 6 -4.92 -7.71 34.20
N PHE A 7 -5.25 -7.69 32.89
CA PHE A 7 -4.65 -6.77 31.93
C PHE A 7 -4.73 -5.29 32.35
N LYS A 8 -5.79 -4.91 33.09
CA LYS A 8 -5.92 -3.57 33.69
C LYS A 8 -4.86 -3.28 34.75
N GLN A 9 -4.45 -4.30 35.49
CA GLN A 9 -3.41 -4.22 36.53
C GLN A 9 -2.03 -4.05 35.89
N ILE A 10 -1.75 -4.82 34.83
CA ILE A 10 -0.53 -4.71 34.03
C ILE A 10 -0.42 -3.32 33.39
N LEU A 11 -1.53 -2.79 32.86
CA LEU A 11 -1.56 -1.42 32.32
C LEU A 11 -1.33 -0.35 33.38
N LYS A 12 -1.87 -0.54 34.59
CA LYS A 12 -1.69 0.42 35.69
C LYS A 12 -0.25 0.42 36.21
N GLU A 13 0.39 -0.73 36.35
CA GLU A 13 1.81 -0.84 36.68
C GLU A 13 2.67 -0.17 35.60
N LYS A 14 2.43 -0.48 34.32
CA LYS A 14 3.23 0.07 33.22
C LYS A 14 3.09 1.58 33.03
N MET A 15 1.94 2.15 33.42
CA MET A 15 1.72 3.61 33.37
C MET A 15 2.33 4.34 34.57
N ASN A 16 2.50 3.68 35.72
CA ASN A 16 3.08 4.31 36.93
C ASN A 16 4.60 4.16 37.05
N GLU A 17 5.23 3.20 36.35
CA GLU A 17 6.70 3.05 36.35
C GLU A 17 7.44 4.04 35.44
N GLY A 18 6.75 5.03 34.87
CA GLY A 18 7.30 6.05 33.99
C GLY A 18 7.68 7.38 34.65
N THR A 19 7.68 7.51 35.97
CA THR A 19 8.09 8.76 36.65
C THR A 19 9.61 8.84 36.79
N GLY A 20 10.29 9.21 35.69
CA GLY A 20 11.73 9.37 35.69
C GLY A 20 12.34 10.14 34.54
N SER A 21 11.55 10.67 33.61
CA SER A 21 12.02 11.64 32.62
C SER A 21 11.15 12.87 32.76
N GLN A 22 11.71 13.92 33.38
CA GLN A 22 11.22 15.26 33.18
C GLN A 22 11.26 15.52 31.68
N VAL A 23 10.12 15.32 31.02
CA VAL A 23 9.87 15.92 29.73
C VAL A 23 9.77 17.39 30.06
N ASN A 24 10.88 18.11 29.87
CA ASN A 24 10.86 19.54 29.65
C ASN A 24 9.87 19.77 28.51
N PHE A 25 8.60 19.98 28.86
CA PHE A 25 7.62 20.59 27.97
C PHE A 25 8.21 21.96 27.69
N SER A 26 8.90 22.05 26.56
CA SER A 26 9.59 23.25 26.14
C SER A 26 8.59 24.41 26.20
N SER A 27 8.97 25.42 26.98
CA SER A 27 8.34 26.75 27.08
C SER A 27 8.21 27.48 25.72
N GLU A 28 8.58 26.85 24.62
CA GLU A 28 8.49 27.39 23.27
C GLU A 28 7.04 27.40 22.77
N MET A 29 6.22 26.39 23.11
CA MET A 29 4.79 26.40 22.72
C MET A 29 3.97 27.44 23.49
N SER A 30 4.36 27.79 24.72
CA SER A 30 3.67 28.81 25.52
C SER A 30 4.03 30.25 25.14
N ALA A 31 5.11 30.45 24.37
CA ALA A 31 5.55 31.76 23.92
C ALA A 31 5.15 32.08 22.47
N ASP A 32 4.53 31.14 21.74
CA ASP A 32 4.04 31.39 20.39
C ASP A 32 2.92 32.44 20.43
N PRO A 33 3.09 33.63 19.82
CA PRO A 33 2.10 34.70 19.84
C PRO A 33 0.75 34.27 19.25
N ALA A 34 0.74 33.32 18.31
CA ALA A 34 -0.50 32.79 17.76
C ALA A 34 -1.25 31.95 18.82
N ASN A 35 -0.53 31.13 19.58
CA ASN A 35 -1.11 30.30 20.65
C ASN A 35 -1.65 31.17 21.80
N LEU A 36 -0.92 32.21 22.19
CA LEU A 36 -1.38 33.19 23.17
C LEU A 36 -2.63 33.93 22.68
N ALA A 37 -2.66 34.37 21.42
CA ALA A 37 -3.82 35.04 20.86
C ALA A 37 -5.07 34.14 20.80
N TYR A 38 -4.90 32.83 20.58
CA TYR A 38 -6.00 31.86 20.69
C TYR A 38 -6.49 31.68 22.13
N LEU A 39 -5.57 31.54 23.10
CA LEU A 39 -5.92 31.43 24.52
C LEU A 39 -6.62 32.70 25.06
N MET A 40 -6.22 33.88 24.58
CA MET A 40 -6.87 35.14 24.92
C MET A 40 -8.20 35.36 24.16
N GLY A 41 -8.62 34.41 23.30
CA GLY A 41 -9.86 34.48 22.54
C GLY A 41 -9.86 35.50 21.39
N HIS A 42 -8.70 36.04 21.03
CA HIS A 42 -8.55 36.96 19.90
C HIS A 42 -8.70 36.24 18.55
N ILE A 43 -8.52 34.91 18.51
CA ILE A 43 -8.67 34.09 17.31
C ILE A 43 -9.59 32.92 17.64
N GLY A 44 -10.71 32.78 16.93
CA GLY A 44 -11.71 31.74 17.20
C GLY A 44 -11.33 30.34 16.70
N ARG A 45 -10.31 30.21 15.86
CA ARG A 45 -9.88 28.92 15.28
C ARG A 45 -8.42 28.97 14.80
N PHE A 46 -7.64 27.95 15.17
CA PHE A 46 -6.33 27.70 14.58
C PHE A 46 -6.47 26.86 13.30
N GLU A 47 -6.23 27.46 12.14
CA GLU A 47 -6.08 26.72 10.90
C GLU A 47 -4.61 26.75 10.49
N PHE A 48 -3.92 25.60 10.65
CA PHE A 48 -2.62 25.41 10.04
C PHE A 48 -2.78 25.50 8.53
N GLN A 49 -2.33 26.62 7.95
CA GLN A 49 -2.08 26.71 6.52
C GLN A 49 -0.99 25.69 6.21
N LYS A 50 -1.36 24.46 5.89
CA LYS A 50 -0.42 23.49 5.34
C LYS A 50 0.09 24.14 4.06
N PRO A 51 1.37 24.52 3.94
CA PRO A 51 1.88 24.96 2.66
C PRO A 51 1.63 23.79 1.72
N ARG A 52 0.64 23.93 0.83
CA ARG A 52 0.47 22.98 -0.26
C ARG A 52 1.70 23.21 -1.11
N GLY A 53 2.76 22.46 -0.82
CA GLY A 53 3.95 22.44 -1.65
C GLY A 53 3.49 22.27 -3.10
N GLN A 54 4.12 22.99 -4.01
CA GLN A 54 3.94 22.75 -5.44
C GLN A 54 4.52 21.37 -5.74
N TYR A 55 3.75 20.32 -5.46
CA TYR A 55 4.12 18.97 -5.87
C TYR A 55 4.08 18.95 -7.38
N ALA A 56 5.20 18.58 -8.00
CA ALA A 56 5.24 18.32 -9.42
C ALA A 56 4.13 17.32 -9.76
N ALA A 57 3.38 17.60 -10.82
CA ALA A 57 2.33 16.71 -11.28
C ALA A 57 2.90 15.29 -11.46
N PRO A 58 2.19 14.24 -11.02
CA PRO A 58 2.66 12.88 -11.18
C PRO A 58 2.88 12.57 -12.65
N LYS A 59 4.00 11.91 -12.97
CA LYS A 59 4.32 11.52 -14.35
C LYS A 59 3.24 10.58 -14.88
N VAL A 60 2.56 10.98 -15.95
CA VAL A 60 1.57 10.15 -16.65
C VAL A 60 2.27 8.92 -17.22
N ARG A 61 1.66 7.74 -17.09
CA ARG A 61 2.22 6.51 -17.67
C ARG A 61 2.21 6.61 -19.20
N PRO A 62 3.31 6.27 -19.89
CA PRO A 62 3.32 6.27 -21.35
C PRO A 62 2.32 5.25 -21.89
N GLN A 63 1.44 5.69 -22.80
CA GLN A 63 0.52 4.81 -23.51
C GLN A 63 1.30 4.03 -24.57
N ARG A 64 1.37 2.71 -24.43
CA ARG A 64 2.12 1.83 -25.33
C ARG A 64 1.19 1.24 -26.38
N LYS A 65 1.75 0.91 -27.56
CA LYS A 65 1.00 0.22 -28.61
C LYS A 65 0.64 -1.21 -28.12
N PRO A 66 -0.56 -1.71 -28.45
CA PRO A 66 -0.96 -3.07 -28.10
C PRO A 66 -0.08 -4.10 -28.82
N HIS A 67 0.15 -5.24 -28.18
CA HIS A 67 0.91 -6.35 -28.78
C HIS A 67 0.07 -7.08 -29.83
N SER A 68 0.73 -7.64 -30.86
CA SER A 68 0.10 -8.53 -31.83
C SER A 68 0.02 -9.95 -31.25
N PHE A 69 -1.12 -10.32 -30.66
CA PHE A 69 -1.31 -11.64 -30.05
C PHE A 69 -1.70 -12.72 -31.07
N SER A 70 -1.15 -13.92 -30.91
CA SER A 70 -1.73 -15.16 -31.47
C SER A 70 -3.07 -15.49 -30.79
N THR A 71 -3.92 -16.30 -31.43
CA THR A 71 -5.21 -16.74 -30.86
C THR A 71 -5.06 -17.38 -29.48
N ALA A 72 -4.04 -18.24 -29.29
CA ALA A 72 -3.75 -18.87 -28.00
C ALA A 72 -3.24 -17.87 -26.94
N GLN A 73 -2.46 -16.88 -27.37
CA GLN A 73 -1.99 -15.81 -26.48
C GLN A 73 -3.13 -14.90 -26.05
N ARG A 74 -4.09 -14.64 -26.94
CA ARG A 74 -5.29 -13.87 -26.61
C ARG A 74 -6.11 -14.56 -25.53
N GLN A 75 -6.33 -15.88 -25.65
CA GLN A 75 -6.99 -16.66 -24.58
C GLN A 75 -6.23 -16.57 -23.26
N SER A 76 -4.89 -16.67 -23.31
CA SER A 76 -4.04 -16.54 -22.14
C SER A 76 -4.14 -15.16 -21.48
N PHE A 77 -4.27 -14.11 -22.29
CA PHE A 77 -4.45 -12.75 -21.82
C PHE A 77 -5.84 -12.53 -21.20
N GLU A 78 -6.91 -13.04 -21.82
CA GLU A 78 -8.26 -13.00 -21.25
C GLU A 78 -8.33 -13.74 -19.91
N PHE A 79 -7.70 -14.91 -19.80
CA PHE A 79 -7.57 -15.63 -18.53
C PHE A 79 -6.92 -14.76 -17.45
N LEU A 80 -5.78 -14.12 -17.76
CA LEU A 80 -5.11 -13.22 -16.81
C LEU A 80 -5.97 -12.02 -16.40
N LYS A 81 -6.77 -11.47 -17.33
CA LYS A 81 -7.71 -10.37 -17.06
C LYS A 81 -8.79 -10.73 -16.04
N THR A 82 -9.22 -12.00 -15.99
CA THR A 82 -10.22 -12.44 -14.99
C THR A 82 -9.73 -12.27 -13.56
N TRP A 83 -8.42 -12.37 -13.35
CA TRP A 83 -7.80 -12.21 -12.02
C TRP A 83 -7.31 -10.79 -11.78
N ILE A 84 -6.91 -10.07 -12.83
CA ILE A 84 -6.26 -8.77 -12.72
C ILE A 84 -6.78 -7.80 -13.79
N HIS A 85 -7.44 -6.75 -13.33
CA HIS A 85 -8.09 -5.75 -14.18
C HIS A 85 -7.12 -4.68 -14.71
N ASP A 86 -5.96 -4.51 -14.07
CA ASP A 86 -5.03 -3.39 -14.34
C ASP A 86 -4.03 -3.64 -15.48
N LEU A 87 -4.10 -4.77 -16.20
CA LEU A 87 -3.16 -5.10 -17.26
C LEU A 87 -3.65 -4.58 -18.62
N SER A 88 -2.93 -3.61 -19.20
CA SER A 88 -3.22 -3.08 -20.54
C SER A 88 -2.76 -4.06 -21.63
N GLU A 89 -3.27 -3.93 -22.86
CA GLU A 89 -2.84 -4.76 -24.00
C GLU A 89 -1.41 -4.45 -24.49
N GLY A 90 -0.90 -3.26 -24.17
CA GLY A 90 0.47 -2.82 -24.50
C GLY A 90 1.45 -2.99 -23.34
N TYR A 91 1.25 -4.00 -22.51
CA TYR A 91 1.97 -4.14 -21.24
C TYR A 91 3.49 -4.32 -21.40
N SER A 92 4.25 -3.90 -20.39
CA SER A 92 5.68 -4.17 -20.26
C SER A 92 5.95 -5.57 -19.70
N GLU A 93 7.16 -6.11 -19.91
CA GLU A 93 7.60 -7.33 -19.23
C GLU A 93 7.51 -7.21 -17.69
N SER A 94 7.85 -6.04 -17.15
CA SER A 94 7.73 -5.73 -15.71
C SER A 94 6.28 -5.70 -15.22
N GLU A 95 5.35 -5.24 -16.05
CA GLU A 95 3.91 -5.21 -15.73
C GLU A 95 3.32 -6.62 -15.78
N LEU A 96 3.71 -7.43 -16.77
CA LEU A 96 3.36 -8.86 -16.84
C LEU A 96 3.84 -9.62 -15.60
N LYS A 97 5.11 -9.41 -15.18
CA LYS A 97 5.66 -10.00 -13.96
C LYS A 97 4.93 -9.54 -12.70
N LYS A 98 4.54 -8.27 -12.65
CA LYS A 98 3.76 -7.73 -11.52
C LYS A 98 2.37 -8.37 -11.47
N ALA A 99 1.69 -8.45 -12.61
CA ALA A 99 0.40 -9.10 -12.72
C ALA A 99 0.49 -10.57 -12.30
N PHE A 100 1.42 -11.33 -12.87
CA PHE A 100 1.63 -12.73 -12.47
C PHE A 100 1.81 -12.91 -10.96
N ARG A 101 2.62 -12.06 -10.30
CA ARG A 101 2.79 -12.13 -8.84
C ARG A 101 1.50 -11.85 -8.08
N GLN A 102 0.69 -10.89 -8.52
CA GLN A 102 -0.59 -10.60 -7.88
C GLN A 102 -1.56 -11.78 -8.00
N ALA A 103 -1.69 -12.36 -9.20
CA ALA A 103 -2.54 -13.53 -9.44
C ALA A 103 -2.03 -14.74 -8.67
N ALA A 104 -0.71 -14.95 -8.65
CA ALA A 104 -0.06 -16.02 -7.90
C ALA A 104 -0.36 -15.94 -6.40
N LEU A 105 -0.38 -14.74 -5.80
CA LEU A 105 -0.69 -14.59 -4.37
C LEU A 105 -2.15 -14.93 -4.03
N ILE A 106 -3.07 -14.77 -4.98
CA ILE A 106 -4.50 -15.10 -4.83
C ILE A 106 -4.70 -16.60 -4.99
N LEU A 107 -4.07 -17.19 -6.02
CA LEU A 107 -4.25 -18.59 -6.40
C LEU A 107 -3.28 -19.56 -5.70
N HIS A 108 -2.40 -19.07 -4.84
CA HIS A 108 -1.39 -19.92 -4.20
C HIS A 108 -2.05 -20.99 -3.31
N PRO A 109 -1.67 -22.27 -3.43
CA PRO A 109 -2.29 -23.36 -2.66
C PRO A 109 -2.09 -23.21 -1.15
N ASP A 110 -0.95 -22.66 -0.73
CA ASP A 110 -0.64 -22.40 0.69
C ASP A 110 -1.56 -21.36 1.34
N ARG A 111 -2.30 -20.58 0.53
CA ARG A 111 -3.27 -19.59 0.99
C ARG A 111 -4.73 -20.02 0.76
N GLY A 112 -4.95 -21.31 0.51
CA GLY A 112 -6.27 -21.86 0.20
C GLY A 112 -6.70 -21.71 -1.26
N GLY A 113 -5.77 -21.40 -2.17
CA GLY A 113 -6.01 -21.36 -3.60
C GLY A 113 -6.04 -22.74 -4.27
N ASN A 114 -6.50 -22.79 -5.52
CA ASN A 114 -6.56 -24.03 -6.31
C ASN A 114 -5.22 -24.29 -7.02
N THR A 115 -4.62 -25.46 -6.78
CA THR A 115 -3.36 -25.91 -7.41
C THR A 115 -3.47 -25.96 -8.94
N GLN A 116 -4.60 -26.41 -9.48
CA GLN A 116 -4.80 -26.52 -10.93
C GLN A 116 -4.77 -25.15 -11.60
N GLN A 117 -5.49 -24.18 -11.04
CA GLN A 117 -5.53 -22.81 -11.54
C GLN A 117 -4.16 -22.13 -11.45
N PHE A 118 -3.36 -22.46 -10.43
CA PHE A 118 -1.99 -21.95 -10.31
C PHE A 118 -1.07 -22.51 -11.41
N ILE A 119 -1.23 -23.77 -11.78
CA ILE A 119 -0.48 -24.39 -12.89
C ILE A 119 -0.88 -23.76 -14.22
N GLU A 120 -2.19 -23.57 -14.46
CA GLU A 120 -2.71 -22.89 -15.65
C GLU A 120 -2.20 -21.44 -15.75
N LEU A 121 -2.23 -20.71 -14.64
CA LEU A 121 -1.70 -19.34 -14.57
C LEU A 121 -0.24 -19.29 -15.01
N LYS A 122 0.58 -20.25 -14.57
CA LYS A 122 1.99 -20.34 -14.96
C LYS A 122 2.14 -20.61 -16.46
N ALA A 123 1.36 -21.53 -17.02
CA ALA A 123 1.38 -21.83 -18.46
C ALA A 123 0.99 -20.61 -19.31
N HIS A 124 -0.07 -19.89 -18.92
CA HIS A 124 -0.49 -18.67 -19.59
C HIS A 124 0.56 -17.56 -19.50
N TYR A 125 1.23 -17.42 -18.35
CA TYR A 125 2.33 -16.47 -18.18
C TYR A 125 3.51 -16.77 -19.11
N GLU A 126 3.90 -18.03 -19.26
CA GLU A 126 4.98 -18.44 -20.16
C GLU A 126 4.65 -18.16 -21.63
N SER A 127 3.41 -18.43 -22.04
CA SER A 127 2.92 -18.12 -23.41
C SER A 127 3.01 -16.62 -23.74
N LEU A 128 2.65 -15.76 -22.78
CA LEU A 128 2.72 -14.31 -22.94
C LEU A 128 4.15 -13.77 -22.86
N LYS A 129 5.00 -14.38 -22.03
CA LYS A 129 6.41 -14.00 -21.92
C LYS A 129 7.18 -14.25 -23.23
N ALA A 130 6.78 -15.27 -24.00
CA ALA A 130 7.38 -15.59 -25.29
C ALA A 130 7.33 -14.43 -26.31
N ILE A 131 6.43 -13.46 -26.13
CA ILE A 131 6.31 -12.26 -26.99
C ILE A 131 7.56 -11.36 -26.89
N PHE A 132 8.26 -11.36 -25.76
CA PHE A 132 9.43 -10.51 -25.50
C PHE A 132 10.76 -11.20 -25.84
N THR A 133 10.78 -12.52 -25.89
CA THR A 133 11.95 -13.30 -26.33
C THR A 133 11.92 -13.38 -27.85
N LYS A 134 12.52 -12.39 -28.51
CA LYS A 134 12.90 -12.45 -29.92
C LYS A 134 14.35 -12.87 -30.06
#